data_AF-A0A0K0ED36-F1
#
_entry.id   AF-A0A0K0ED36-F1
#
_cell.length_a   1.000
_cell.length_b   1.000
_cell.length_c   1.000
_cell.angle_alpha   90.00
_cell.angle_beta   90.00
_cell.angle_gamma   90.00
#
_symmetry.space_group_name_H-M   'P 1'
#
loop_
_entity.id
_entity.type
_entity.pdbx_description
1 polymer ?
#
loop_
_entity_poly.entity_id
_entity_poly.type
_entity_poly.pdbx_seq_one_letter_code
_entity_poly.pdbx_strand_id
1 'polypeptide(L)'
;MFSRRSLFKLNFNCLKNHFVYYKHNVSLKNKTQTIPIQNLLNLQSWVDDYCKLQAHATINSFYNYEISKSRLELKNNNALDFKFELPNVKIEKQSKAFVITIDNVKNKNALTMDMYEGITEALNYSLEDRTTSITILTGKGQFFSSGNNFTNIQSFDFDRYLKVYKKFMLSLIDHDKPLIGFINGPAIGIMAEVLPLFDYLLFSSNAYFKTLSVDNKCFAGGCSTFTFPYLIGKNISCDFLTRGRTINAMEGKDLGLINSVVLSSHFNNVAKRKINQFSKIDPVSLVVIKKLFRNNIRKDLYECLNKEMMLYNLMKKNNTISRQLMFANK
;
A
#
# COMPACT_ATOMS: atom_id res chain seq x y z
N MET A 1 26.35 -5.12 -28.94
CA MET A 1 26.49 -3.72 -28.49
C MET A 1 25.67 -2.81 -29.39
N PHE A 2 24.45 -2.44 -29.00
CA PHE A 2 23.71 -1.37 -29.70
C PHE A 2 24.09 -0.03 -29.06
N SER A 3 24.51 0.94 -29.88
CA SER A 3 24.94 2.24 -29.39
C SER A 3 23.77 3.05 -28.80
N ARG A 4 24.03 3.82 -27.74
CA ARG A 4 23.04 4.63 -26.99
C ARG A 4 22.12 5.52 -27.85
N ARG A 5 22.46 5.80 -29.12
CA ARG A 5 21.66 6.66 -30.01
C ARG A 5 20.49 5.94 -30.70
N SER A 6 20.52 4.62 -30.88
CA SER A 6 19.46 3.91 -31.64
C SER A 6 18.19 3.62 -30.83
N LEU A 7 18.31 3.41 -29.51
CA LEU A 7 17.16 3.20 -28.60
C LEU A 7 16.29 4.45 -28.41
N PHE A 8 16.86 5.65 -28.50
CA PHE A 8 16.12 6.91 -28.36
C PHE A 8 15.15 7.19 -29.54
N LYS A 9 15.45 6.70 -30.75
CA LYS A 9 14.61 6.93 -31.94
C LYS A 9 13.39 6.01 -32.02
N LEU A 10 13.44 4.81 -31.44
CA LEU A 10 12.37 3.81 -31.57
C LEU A 10 11.13 4.09 -30.68
N ASN A 11 11.29 4.83 -29.57
CA ASN A 11 10.19 5.04 -28.61
C ASN A 11 9.36 6.33 -28.79
N PHE A 12 9.89 7.34 -29.49
CA PHE A 12 9.12 8.57 -29.73
C PHE A 12 7.98 8.38 -30.75
N ASN A 13 8.11 7.45 -31.70
CA ASN A 13 7.09 7.20 -32.71
C ASN A 13 5.85 6.45 -32.16
N CYS A 14 6.02 5.56 -31.17
CA CYS A 14 4.88 4.89 -30.52
C CYS A 14 4.02 5.86 -29.71
N LEU A 15 4.63 6.84 -29.04
CA LEU A 15 3.90 7.85 -28.25
C LEU A 15 3.18 8.88 -29.14
N LYS A 16 3.76 9.28 -30.27
CA LYS A 16 3.08 10.17 -31.24
C LYS A 16 1.80 9.56 -31.80
N ASN A 17 1.78 8.26 -32.07
CA ASN A 17 0.62 7.59 -32.67
C ASN A 17 -0.56 7.41 -31.71
N HIS A 18 -0.33 7.42 -30.39
CA HIS A 18 -1.41 7.33 -29.40
C HIS A 18 -2.17 8.66 -29.19
N PHE A 19 -1.56 9.80 -29.49
CA PHE A 19 -2.19 11.12 -29.30
C PHE A 19 -2.98 11.65 -30.51
N VAL A 20 -2.97 10.96 -31.65
CA VAL A 20 -3.76 11.35 -32.84
C VAL A 20 -5.26 11.06 -32.67
N TYR A 21 -5.65 10.22 -31.71
CA TYR A 21 -7.05 9.81 -31.52
C TYR A 21 -7.94 10.78 -30.72
N TYR A 22 -7.40 11.88 -30.17
CA TYR A 22 -8.17 12.86 -29.39
C TYR A 22 -8.41 14.20 -30.10
N LYS A 23 -8.34 14.20 -31.44
CA LYS A 23 -8.61 15.38 -32.25
C LYS A 23 -9.87 15.16 -33.08
N HIS A 24 -11.04 15.01 -32.46
CA HIS A 24 -12.32 15.48 -33.02
C HIS A 24 -13.51 15.29 -32.04
N ASN A 25 -14.37 16.31 -32.04
CA ASN A 25 -15.75 16.37 -31.55
C ASN A 25 -16.00 16.70 -30.06
N VAL A 26 -15.87 17.98 -29.72
CA VAL A 26 -16.85 18.65 -28.86
C VAL A 26 -17.23 19.98 -29.48
N SER A 27 -18.33 19.99 -30.24
CA SER A 27 -19.09 21.19 -30.57
C SER A 27 -20.13 21.36 -29.45
N LEU A 28 -19.91 22.33 -28.57
CA LEU A 28 -20.95 22.82 -27.68
C LEU A 28 -21.01 24.35 -27.80
N LYS A 29 -22.15 24.78 -28.34
CA LYS A 29 -22.55 26.17 -28.51
C LYS A 29 -22.64 26.89 -27.16
N ASN A 30 -22.19 28.14 -27.20
CA ASN A 30 -22.58 29.29 -26.38
C ASN A 30 -21.68 29.68 -25.19
N LYS A 31 -21.05 30.86 -25.39
CA LYS A 31 -20.33 31.76 -24.47
C LYS A 31 -18.95 31.31 -24.01
N THR A 32 -18.00 31.40 -24.93
CA THR A 32 -16.56 31.53 -24.64
C THR A 32 -16.28 32.86 -23.95
N GLN A 33 -16.08 32.84 -22.62
CA GLN A 33 -15.21 33.81 -21.98
C GLN A 33 -13.77 33.40 -22.30
N THR A 34 -13.08 34.22 -23.09
CA THR A 34 -11.65 34.06 -23.37
C THR A 34 -10.85 34.45 -22.13
N ILE A 35 -10.36 33.46 -21.39
CA ILE A 35 -9.31 33.65 -20.39
C ILE A 35 -7.98 33.81 -21.15
N PRO A 36 -7.17 34.86 -20.90
CA PRO A 36 -5.92 35.07 -21.61
C PRO A 36 -4.95 33.89 -21.44
N ILE A 37 -4.49 33.36 -22.57
CA ILE A 37 -3.52 32.27 -22.67
C ILE A 37 -2.13 32.82 -22.33
N GLN A 38 -1.79 32.89 -21.04
CA GLN A 38 -0.41 33.09 -20.58
C GLN A 38 0.16 31.88 -19.83
N ASN A 39 -0.66 30.84 -19.55
CA ASN A 39 -0.24 29.67 -18.75
C ASN A 39 -0.14 28.33 -19.52
N LEU A 40 -0.38 28.29 -20.84
CA LEU A 40 -0.24 27.05 -21.63
C LEU A 40 1.22 26.62 -21.84
N LEU A 41 2.17 27.57 -21.82
CA LEU A 41 3.61 27.28 -21.86
C LEU A 41 4.08 26.51 -20.62
N ASN A 42 3.43 26.70 -19.46
CA ASN A 42 3.72 25.97 -18.24
C ASN A 42 3.16 24.55 -18.22
N LEU A 43 2.01 24.30 -18.86
CA LEU A 43 1.43 22.95 -18.88
C LEU A 43 2.20 22.01 -19.79
N GLN A 44 2.62 22.49 -20.97
CA GLN A 44 3.42 21.68 -21.90
C GLN A 44 4.83 21.45 -21.35
N SER A 45 5.48 22.48 -20.78
CA SER A 45 6.76 22.32 -20.09
C SER A 45 6.66 21.36 -18.90
N TRP A 46 5.58 21.46 -18.11
CA TRP A 46 5.34 20.54 -16.99
C TRP A 46 5.06 19.11 -17.47
N VAL A 47 4.29 18.91 -18.54
CA VAL A 47 4.08 17.60 -19.17
C VAL A 47 5.37 17.05 -19.74
N ASP A 48 6.22 17.88 -20.35
CA ASP A 48 7.50 17.48 -20.91
C ASP A 48 8.51 17.14 -19.81
N ASP A 49 8.55 17.91 -18.72
CA ASP A 49 9.42 17.64 -17.56
C ASP A 49 8.91 16.45 -16.74
N TYR A 50 7.59 16.29 -16.62
CA TYR A 50 6.94 15.09 -16.09
C TYR A 50 7.24 13.86 -16.96
N CYS A 51 7.21 13.99 -18.30
CA CYS A 51 7.61 12.94 -19.23
C CYS A 51 9.11 12.62 -19.14
N LYS A 52 9.98 13.60 -18.90
CA LYS A 52 11.43 13.38 -18.66
C LYS A 52 11.69 12.70 -17.32
N LEU A 53 10.95 13.06 -16.27
CA LEU A 53 11.00 12.42 -14.95
C LEU A 53 10.43 10.99 -15.02
N GLN A 54 9.34 10.78 -15.75
CA GLN A 54 8.80 9.46 -16.09
C GLN A 54 9.80 8.67 -16.94
N ALA A 55 10.50 9.29 -17.89
CA ALA A 55 11.54 8.62 -18.67
C ALA A 55 12.73 8.21 -17.79
N HIS A 56 13.14 9.02 -16.81
CA HIS A 56 14.16 8.65 -15.83
C HIS A 56 13.69 7.56 -14.86
N ALA A 57 12.44 7.63 -14.38
CA ALA A 57 11.83 6.58 -13.57
C ALA A 57 11.64 5.29 -14.40
N THR A 58 11.37 5.41 -15.69
CA THR A 58 11.27 4.30 -16.64
C THR A 58 12.64 3.73 -16.95
N ILE A 59 13.69 4.54 -17.06
CA ILE A 59 15.09 4.11 -17.22
C ILE A 59 15.59 3.41 -15.96
N ASN A 60 15.28 3.91 -14.76
CA ASN A 60 15.56 3.20 -13.51
C ASN A 60 14.73 1.92 -13.40
N SER A 61 13.48 1.92 -13.88
CA SER A 61 12.68 0.70 -14.03
C SER A 61 13.27 -0.25 -15.07
N PHE A 62 13.95 0.26 -16.12
CA PHE A 62 14.63 -0.51 -17.17
C PHE A 62 15.98 -1.07 -16.68
N TYR A 63 16.67 -0.35 -15.81
CA TYR A 63 17.91 -0.78 -15.15
C TYR A 63 17.62 -1.85 -14.09
N ASN A 64 16.59 -1.64 -13.28
CA ASN A 64 16.04 -2.67 -12.40
C ASN A 64 15.44 -3.84 -13.19
N TYR A 65 14.89 -3.57 -14.39
CA TYR A 65 14.43 -4.59 -15.33
C TYR A 65 15.58 -5.43 -15.89
N GLU A 66 16.72 -4.87 -16.30
CA GLU A 66 17.91 -5.63 -16.75
C GLU A 66 18.50 -6.50 -15.62
N ILE A 67 18.53 -5.98 -14.39
CA ILE A 67 18.90 -6.73 -13.18
C ILE A 67 17.88 -7.84 -12.85
N SER A 68 16.60 -7.63 -13.14
CA SER A 68 15.55 -8.66 -12.97
C SER A 68 15.47 -9.64 -14.15
N LYS A 69 15.85 -9.22 -15.36
CA LYS A 69 15.85 -10.03 -16.60
C LYS A 69 16.98 -11.06 -16.58
N SER A 70 18.15 -10.67 -16.05
CA SER A 70 19.24 -11.61 -15.74
C SER A 70 18.85 -12.65 -14.68
N ARG A 71 17.82 -12.40 -13.86
CA ARG A 71 17.20 -13.40 -12.96
C ARG A 71 16.07 -14.21 -13.62
N LEU A 72 15.40 -13.67 -14.64
CA LEU A 72 14.27 -14.29 -15.35
C LEU A 72 14.69 -15.33 -16.40
N GLU A 73 15.88 -15.22 -17.00
CA GLU A 73 16.39 -16.26 -17.93
C GLU A 73 16.60 -17.63 -17.23
N LEU A 74 16.41 -17.71 -15.91
CA LEU A 74 16.50 -18.93 -15.11
C LEU A 74 15.15 -19.62 -14.80
N LYS A 75 13.98 -19.07 -15.15
CA LYS A 75 12.69 -19.71 -14.81
C LYS A 75 11.59 -19.48 -15.85
N ASN A 76 11.60 -20.28 -16.90
CA ASN A 76 10.39 -20.59 -17.66
C ASN A 76 9.73 -21.81 -17.02
N ASN A 77 8.54 -21.63 -16.43
CA ASN A 77 7.40 -22.55 -16.57
C ASN A 77 6.14 -21.96 -15.92
N ASN A 78 5.02 -22.09 -16.62
CA ASN A 78 3.69 -21.61 -16.27
C ASN A 78 3.06 -22.42 -15.14
N ALA A 79 3.53 -22.21 -13.92
CA ALA A 79 2.85 -22.42 -12.65
C ALA A 79 3.52 -21.48 -11.64
N LEU A 80 2.74 -20.77 -10.83
CA LEU A 80 3.30 -20.00 -9.72
C LEU A 80 3.75 -20.96 -8.62
N ASP A 81 4.83 -21.71 -8.88
CA ASP A 81 5.53 -22.48 -7.86
C ASP A 81 6.25 -21.49 -6.93
N PHE A 82 5.50 -20.99 -5.95
CA PHE A 82 6.09 -20.34 -4.78
C PHE A 82 7.03 -21.36 -4.13
N LYS A 83 8.35 -21.21 -4.35
CA LYS A 83 9.37 -22.08 -3.76
C LYS A 83 9.54 -21.88 -2.24
N PHE A 84 8.72 -21.05 -1.62
CA PHE A 84 8.80 -20.70 -0.20
C PHE A 84 7.44 -20.90 0.47
N GLU A 85 7.43 -21.64 1.57
CA GLU A 85 6.29 -21.66 2.47
C GLU A 85 6.16 -20.30 3.13
N LEU A 86 5.01 -19.65 2.97
CA LEU A 86 4.69 -18.40 3.66
C LEU A 86 3.83 -18.73 4.89
N PRO A 87 4.42 -18.82 6.10
CA PRO A 87 3.70 -19.28 7.27
C PRO A 87 2.51 -18.37 7.56
N ASN A 88 1.31 -18.94 7.60
CA ASN A 88 0.05 -18.24 7.87
C ASN A 88 -0.25 -17.06 6.91
N VAL A 89 0.32 -17.08 5.70
CA VAL A 89 0.01 -16.13 4.63
C VAL A 89 -0.34 -16.92 3.38
N LYS A 90 -1.52 -16.68 2.83
CA LYS A 90 -1.99 -17.33 1.59
C LYS A 90 -1.99 -16.35 0.45
N ILE A 91 -1.61 -16.84 -0.72
CA ILE A 91 -1.63 -16.08 -1.96
C ILE A 91 -2.53 -16.79 -2.95
N GLU A 92 -3.38 -16.04 -3.62
CA GLU A 92 -4.18 -16.52 -4.73
C GLU A 92 -4.33 -15.44 -5.80
N LYS A 93 -4.64 -15.85 -7.03
CA LYS A 93 -5.01 -14.92 -8.10
C LYS A 93 -6.49 -15.05 -8.39
N GLN A 94 -7.18 -13.92 -8.41
CA GLN A 94 -8.58 -13.84 -8.79
C GLN A 94 -8.72 -12.80 -9.89
N SER A 95 -9.02 -13.23 -11.12
CA SER A 95 -9.03 -12.36 -12.30
C SER A 95 -7.71 -11.59 -12.44
N LYS A 96 -7.72 -10.24 -12.42
CA LYS A 96 -6.50 -9.43 -12.43
C LYS A 96 -6.10 -8.93 -11.04
N ALA A 97 -6.49 -9.62 -9.98
CA ALA A 97 -6.09 -9.29 -8.61
C ALA A 97 -5.14 -10.33 -8.03
N PHE A 98 -4.07 -9.84 -7.40
CA PHE A 98 -3.18 -10.62 -6.56
C PHE A 98 -3.66 -10.52 -5.11
N VAL A 99 -4.17 -11.60 -4.52
CA VAL A 99 -4.81 -11.58 -3.20
C VAL A 99 -3.88 -12.21 -2.18
N ILE A 100 -3.55 -11.43 -1.15
CA ILE A 100 -2.78 -11.83 0.01
C ILE A 100 -3.76 -11.95 1.18
N THR A 101 -3.82 -13.12 1.80
CA THR A 101 -4.69 -13.41 2.94
C THR A 101 -3.87 -13.77 4.17
N ILE A 102 -4.07 -13.03 5.26
CA ILE A 102 -3.54 -13.38 6.58
C ILE A 102 -4.39 -14.52 7.15
N ASP A 103 -3.79 -15.69 7.35
CA ASP A 103 -4.45 -16.93 7.81
C ASP A 103 -3.79 -17.44 9.10
N ASN A 104 -3.85 -16.63 10.16
CA ASN A 104 -3.48 -17.03 11.53
C ASN A 104 -4.72 -16.92 12.43
N VAL A 105 -5.81 -17.58 12.02
CA VAL A 105 -7.15 -17.42 12.62
C VAL A 105 -7.14 -17.72 14.12
N LYS A 106 -6.38 -18.76 14.54
CA LYS A 106 -6.27 -19.17 15.95
C LYS A 106 -5.75 -18.05 16.86
N ASN A 107 -4.91 -17.17 16.33
CA ASN A 107 -4.35 -16.03 17.06
C ASN A 107 -4.93 -14.69 16.56
N LYS A 108 -6.19 -14.68 16.09
CA LYS A 108 -6.86 -13.46 15.60
C LYS A 108 -6.03 -12.71 14.55
N ASN A 109 -5.33 -13.44 13.69
CA ASN A 109 -4.44 -12.89 12.66
C ASN A 109 -3.32 -11.98 13.22
N ALA A 110 -2.82 -12.24 14.43
CA ALA A 110 -1.64 -11.58 14.97
C ALA A 110 -0.38 -11.92 14.16
N LEU A 111 0.45 -10.92 13.87
CA LEU A 111 1.61 -11.02 12.98
C LEU A 111 2.88 -11.41 13.73
N THR A 112 3.45 -12.56 13.37
CA THR A 112 4.82 -12.93 13.74
C THR A 112 5.84 -12.26 12.81
N MET A 113 7.12 -12.28 13.16
CA MET A 113 8.19 -11.78 12.27
C MET A 113 8.22 -12.51 10.92
N ASP A 114 7.99 -13.83 10.91
CA ASP A 114 7.93 -14.60 9.65
C ASP A 114 6.73 -14.18 8.79
N MET A 115 5.60 -13.81 9.41
CA MET A 115 4.46 -13.28 8.67
C MET A 115 4.74 -11.89 8.09
N TYR A 116 5.49 -11.03 8.80
CA TYR A 116 5.95 -9.76 8.23
C TYR A 116 6.79 -9.98 6.97
N GLU A 117 7.75 -10.91 7.03
CA GLU A 117 8.59 -11.27 5.89
C GLU A 117 7.73 -11.84 4.75
N GLY A 118 6.83 -12.78 5.06
CA GLY A 118 5.99 -13.41 4.05
C GLY A 118 5.01 -12.45 3.37
N ILE A 119 4.40 -11.52 4.12
CA ILE A 119 3.54 -10.47 3.52
C ILE A 119 4.40 -9.53 2.67
N THR A 120 5.59 -9.16 3.13
CA THR A 120 6.51 -8.28 2.39
C THR A 120 6.93 -8.91 1.07
N GLU A 121 7.30 -10.19 1.08
CA GLU A 121 7.64 -10.95 -0.12
C GLU A 121 6.44 -11.06 -1.06
N ALA A 122 5.24 -11.34 -0.53
CA ALA A 122 4.02 -11.40 -1.33
C ALA A 122 3.70 -10.06 -2.00
N LEU A 123 3.86 -8.94 -1.29
CA LEU A 123 3.69 -7.59 -1.83
C LEU A 123 4.67 -7.34 -2.98
N ASN A 124 5.97 -7.59 -2.75
CA ASN A 124 7.01 -7.41 -3.78
C ASN A 124 6.77 -8.30 -5.00
N TYR A 125 6.43 -9.57 -4.77
CA TYR A 125 6.12 -10.52 -5.84
C TYR A 125 4.92 -10.06 -6.66
N SER A 126 3.89 -9.51 -6.00
CA SER A 126 2.74 -8.98 -6.70
C SER A 126 3.10 -7.85 -7.66
N LEU A 127 4.20 -7.09 -7.44
CA LEU A 127 4.67 -6.06 -8.38
C LEU A 127 5.28 -6.67 -9.65
N GLU A 128 5.93 -7.83 -9.54
CA GLU A 128 6.55 -8.54 -10.66
C GLU A 128 5.52 -9.24 -11.55
N ASP A 129 4.39 -9.68 -10.98
CA ASP A 129 3.35 -10.40 -11.73
C ASP A 129 2.55 -9.47 -12.66
N ARG A 130 2.92 -9.42 -13.95
CA ARG A 130 2.23 -8.60 -14.96
C ARG A 130 0.82 -9.07 -15.30
N THR A 131 0.39 -10.24 -14.83
CA THR A 131 -0.98 -10.75 -15.06
C THR A 131 -2.01 -10.10 -14.13
N THR A 132 -1.56 -9.42 -13.07
CA THR A 132 -2.41 -8.74 -12.10
C THR A 132 -2.24 -7.22 -12.18
N SER A 133 -3.36 -6.51 -11.96
CA SER A 133 -3.49 -5.04 -12.01
C SER A 133 -3.61 -4.39 -10.63
N ILE A 134 -4.05 -5.15 -9.62
CA ILE A 134 -4.22 -4.69 -8.24
C ILE A 134 -3.68 -5.73 -7.27
N THR A 135 -3.28 -5.28 -6.08
CA THR A 135 -2.90 -6.14 -4.96
C THR A 135 -3.92 -5.95 -3.84
N ILE A 136 -4.42 -7.05 -3.29
CA ILE A 136 -5.39 -7.05 -2.19
C ILE A 136 -4.73 -7.65 -0.95
N LEU A 137 -4.94 -7.03 0.21
CA LEU A 137 -4.67 -7.63 1.52
C LEU A 137 -5.98 -7.79 2.28
N THR A 138 -6.21 -9.00 2.80
CA THR A 138 -7.39 -9.34 3.63
C THR A 138 -6.98 -10.27 4.78
N GLY A 139 -7.83 -10.40 5.79
CA GLY A 139 -7.72 -11.45 6.80
C GLY A 139 -8.69 -12.59 6.51
N LYS A 140 -8.40 -13.76 7.07
CA LYS A 140 -9.36 -14.88 7.15
C LYS A 140 -10.01 -14.94 8.53
N GLY A 141 -11.26 -15.37 8.57
CA GLY A 141 -12.00 -15.53 9.81
C GLY A 141 -12.59 -14.22 10.33
N GLN A 142 -12.66 -14.08 11.65
CA GLN A 142 -13.37 -12.96 12.29
C GLN A 142 -12.57 -11.66 12.37
N PHE A 143 -11.24 -11.71 12.25
CA PHE A 143 -10.36 -10.56 12.35
C PHE A 143 -9.73 -10.27 10.99
N PHE A 144 -9.49 -8.99 10.70
CA PHE A 144 -8.51 -8.64 9.68
C PHE A 144 -7.12 -8.93 10.25
N SER A 145 -6.75 -8.27 11.35
CA SER A 145 -5.57 -8.57 12.16
C SER A 145 -5.67 -7.93 13.53
N SER A 146 -5.17 -8.62 14.55
CA SER A 146 -5.02 -8.09 15.91
C SER A 146 -3.70 -7.34 16.15
N GLY A 147 -2.85 -7.20 15.12
CA GLY A 147 -1.59 -6.46 15.18
C GLY A 147 -0.39 -7.36 15.42
N ASN A 148 0.63 -6.86 16.14
CA ASN A 148 1.85 -7.61 16.41
C ASN A 148 1.60 -8.80 17.35
N ASN A 149 2.23 -9.93 17.04
CA ASN A 149 2.33 -11.05 17.96
C ASN A 149 3.64 -10.96 18.76
N PHE A 150 3.52 -10.74 20.07
CA PHE A 150 4.65 -10.70 21.00
C PHE A 150 4.70 -11.90 21.96
N THR A 151 4.08 -13.05 21.61
CA THR A 151 3.85 -14.17 22.56
C THR A 151 5.08 -14.77 23.24
N ASN A 152 6.31 -14.42 22.88
CA ASN A 152 7.54 -14.83 23.57
C ASN A 152 8.51 -13.66 23.80
N ILE A 153 8.11 -12.75 24.69
CA ILE A 153 8.85 -11.50 25.00
C ILE A 153 10.32 -11.74 25.40
N GLN A 154 10.57 -12.76 26.22
CA GLN A 154 11.90 -12.99 26.81
C GLN A 154 12.96 -13.34 25.76
N SER A 155 12.54 -13.94 24.65
CA SER A 155 13.40 -14.31 23.52
C SER A 155 13.10 -13.46 22.26
N PHE A 156 12.39 -12.34 22.41
CA PHE A 156 12.00 -11.51 21.29
C PHE A 156 13.21 -10.77 20.71
N ASP A 157 13.61 -11.15 19.49
CA ASP A 157 14.68 -10.48 18.75
C ASP A 157 14.18 -9.14 18.19
N PHE A 158 14.41 -8.07 18.95
CA PHE A 158 13.98 -6.74 18.56
C PHE A 158 14.75 -6.19 17.34
N ASP A 159 16.01 -6.60 17.13
CA ASP A 159 16.77 -6.16 15.96
C ASP A 159 16.24 -6.79 14.68
N ARG A 160 15.89 -8.07 14.72
CA ARG A 160 15.17 -8.72 13.63
C ARG A 160 13.81 -8.06 13.42
N TYR A 161 13.05 -7.81 14.48
CA TYR A 161 11.75 -7.13 14.38
C TYR A 161 11.86 -5.79 13.64
N LEU A 162 12.80 -4.93 14.03
CA LEU A 162 13.01 -3.64 13.37
C LEU A 162 13.39 -3.77 11.89
N LYS A 163 14.19 -4.77 11.53
CA LYS A 163 14.56 -5.03 10.13
C LYS A 163 13.33 -5.46 9.32
N VAL A 164 12.53 -6.41 9.81
CA VAL A 164 11.35 -6.92 9.08
C VAL A 164 10.24 -5.87 9.03
N TYR A 165 10.04 -5.12 10.12
CA TYR A 165 9.12 -4.00 10.19
C TYR A 165 9.46 -2.91 9.16
N LYS A 166 10.74 -2.48 9.11
CA LYS A 166 11.16 -1.47 8.13
C LYS A 166 10.94 -1.94 6.69
N LYS A 167 11.28 -3.19 6.38
CA LYS A 167 11.05 -3.76 5.04
C LYS A 167 9.57 -3.80 4.68
N PHE A 168 8.72 -4.19 5.62
CA PHE A 168 7.26 -4.18 5.44
C PHE A 168 6.72 -2.76 5.21
N MET A 169 7.18 -1.78 5.99
CA MET A 169 6.75 -0.40 5.79
C MET A 169 7.17 0.15 4.43
N LEU A 170 8.40 -0.13 4.00
CA LEU A 170 8.87 0.27 2.67
C LEU A 170 8.07 -0.42 1.55
N SER A 171 7.74 -1.71 1.67
CA SER A 171 6.93 -2.39 0.65
C SER A 171 5.52 -1.81 0.55
N LEU A 172 4.94 -1.26 1.61
CA LEU A 172 3.67 -0.54 1.56
C LEU A 172 3.79 0.87 0.96
N ILE A 173 4.80 1.64 1.38
CA ILE A 173 5.03 3.03 0.91
C ILE A 173 5.35 3.05 -0.60
N ASP A 174 6.11 2.05 -1.06
CA ASP A 174 6.62 1.95 -2.42
C ASP A 174 5.82 1.02 -3.32
N HIS A 175 4.66 0.54 -2.83
CA HIS A 175 3.81 -0.35 -3.62
C HIS A 175 3.24 0.39 -4.82
N ASP A 176 3.72 0.11 -6.04
CA ASP A 176 3.32 0.87 -7.23
C ASP A 176 1.96 0.44 -7.81
N LYS A 177 1.53 -0.80 -7.57
CA LYS A 177 0.17 -1.24 -7.92
C LYS A 177 -0.85 -0.68 -6.92
N PRO A 178 -2.12 -0.45 -7.30
CA PRO A 178 -3.17 -0.16 -6.33
C PRO A 178 -3.22 -1.23 -5.24
N LEU A 179 -3.08 -0.79 -4.00
CA LEU A 179 -3.12 -1.61 -2.80
C LEU A 179 -4.49 -1.46 -2.15
N ILE A 180 -5.25 -2.54 -2.16
CA ILE A 180 -6.65 -2.57 -1.77
C ILE A 180 -6.79 -3.36 -0.47
N GLY A 181 -7.43 -2.76 0.52
CA GLY A 181 -7.66 -3.38 1.82
C GLY A 181 -9.09 -3.90 1.88
N PHE A 182 -9.25 -5.22 1.94
CA PHE A 182 -10.53 -5.86 2.21
C PHE A 182 -10.55 -6.25 3.68
N ILE A 183 -11.18 -5.41 4.49
CA ILE A 183 -11.12 -5.48 5.95
C ILE A 183 -12.36 -6.22 6.45
N ASN A 184 -12.22 -7.55 6.52
CA ASN A 184 -13.28 -8.50 6.87
C ASN A 184 -13.72 -8.47 8.35
N GLY A 185 -12.98 -7.80 9.21
CA GLY A 185 -13.22 -7.72 10.65
C GLY A 185 -12.29 -6.73 11.33
N PRO A 186 -12.15 -6.77 12.68
CA PRO A 186 -11.34 -5.80 13.40
C PRO A 186 -9.90 -5.70 12.88
N ALA A 187 -9.43 -4.46 12.71
CA ALA A 187 -8.06 -4.10 12.39
C ALA A 187 -7.46 -3.39 13.60
N ILE A 188 -6.45 -3.99 14.23
CA ILE A 188 -5.93 -3.55 15.52
C ILE A 188 -4.40 -3.37 15.45
N GLY A 189 -3.90 -2.39 16.22
CA GLY A 189 -2.49 -2.08 16.35
C GLY A 189 -1.89 -1.66 15.02
N ILE A 190 -0.70 -2.20 14.73
CA ILE A 190 0.04 -1.85 13.52
C ILE A 190 -0.76 -2.08 12.22
N MET A 191 -1.61 -3.10 12.17
CA MET A 191 -2.43 -3.36 10.98
C MET A 191 -3.63 -2.42 10.85
N ALA A 192 -4.01 -1.69 11.90
CA ALA A 192 -4.90 -0.53 11.78
C ALA A 192 -4.12 0.71 11.31
N GLU A 193 -2.92 0.89 11.86
CA GLU A 193 -2.06 2.07 11.66
C GLU A 193 -1.55 2.22 10.23
N VAL A 194 -1.35 1.11 9.50
CA VAL A 194 -0.88 1.15 8.10
C VAL A 194 -1.99 1.26 7.06
N LEU A 195 -3.27 1.08 7.42
CA LEU A 195 -4.38 1.15 6.46
C LEU A 195 -4.52 2.49 5.73
N PRO A 196 -4.18 3.66 6.30
CA PRO A 196 -4.07 4.90 5.54
C PRO A 196 -3.09 4.86 4.36
N LEU A 197 -2.18 3.89 4.30
CA LEU A 197 -1.28 3.69 3.17
C LEU A 197 -1.94 2.93 2.01
N PHE A 198 -3.16 2.42 2.18
CA PHE A 198 -3.91 1.72 1.13
C PHE A 198 -4.65 2.72 0.26
N ASP A 199 -4.87 2.37 -1.01
CA ASP A 199 -5.52 3.27 -1.97
C ASP A 199 -7.04 3.09 -2.01
N TYR A 200 -7.54 1.96 -1.50
CA TYR A 200 -8.97 1.71 -1.34
C TYR A 200 -9.24 0.77 -0.17
N LEU A 201 -10.25 1.08 0.64
CA LEU A 201 -10.69 0.27 1.77
C LEU A 201 -12.16 -0.15 1.63
N LEU A 202 -12.40 -1.46 1.66
CA LEU A 202 -13.72 -2.08 1.83
C LEU A 202 -13.80 -2.67 3.24
N PHE A 203 -14.70 -2.15 4.07
CA PHE A 203 -14.90 -2.64 5.42
C PHE A 203 -16.16 -3.49 5.53
N SER A 204 -16.07 -4.57 6.31
CA SER A 204 -17.23 -5.23 6.88
C SER A 204 -17.86 -4.34 7.97
N SER A 205 -19.17 -4.41 8.16
CA SER A 205 -19.90 -3.59 9.14
C SER A 205 -19.48 -3.84 10.60
N ASN A 206 -18.89 -5.01 10.89
CA ASN A 206 -18.34 -5.35 12.20
C ASN A 206 -16.84 -5.01 12.35
N ALA A 207 -16.21 -4.45 11.31
CA ALA A 207 -14.81 -4.04 11.37
C ALA A 207 -14.68 -2.67 12.05
N TYR A 208 -13.50 -2.43 12.62
CA TYR A 208 -13.13 -1.16 13.25
C TYR A 208 -11.61 -1.02 13.24
N PHE A 209 -11.14 0.21 13.37
CA PHE A 209 -9.76 0.55 13.67
C PHE A 209 -9.59 0.70 15.18
N LYS A 210 -8.51 0.13 15.72
CA LYS A 210 -8.07 0.41 17.10
C LYS A 210 -6.54 0.43 17.14
N THR A 211 -5.91 1.47 17.67
CA THR A 211 -4.47 1.42 17.94
C THR A 211 -4.19 0.71 19.25
N LEU A 212 -2.95 0.21 19.41
CA LEU A 212 -2.47 -0.35 20.67
C LEU A 212 -1.37 0.51 21.31
N SER A 213 -1.13 1.71 20.78
CA SER A 213 -0.12 2.65 21.28
C SER A 213 -0.34 2.92 22.78
N VAL A 214 -1.54 3.32 23.17
CA VAL A 214 -1.89 3.60 24.58
C VAL A 214 -1.82 2.35 25.45
N ASP A 215 -2.46 1.26 24.99
CA ASP A 215 -2.53 -0.01 25.72
C ASP A 215 -1.13 -0.59 25.97
N ASN A 216 -0.24 -0.54 24.97
CA ASN A 216 1.14 -1.02 25.06
C ASN A 216 2.10 0.01 25.67
N LYS A 217 1.63 1.21 26.04
CA LYS A 217 2.45 2.35 26.50
C LYS A 217 3.58 2.69 25.51
N CYS A 218 3.26 2.64 24.22
CA CYS A 218 4.15 2.88 23.09
C CYS A 218 3.64 4.03 22.21
N PHE A 219 4.52 4.53 21.35
CA PHE A 219 4.09 5.45 20.30
C PHE A 219 3.40 4.68 19.17
N ALA A 220 2.54 5.37 18.43
CA ALA A 220 1.90 4.81 17.24
C ALA A 220 2.90 4.75 16.09
N GLY A 221 3.02 3.59 15.43
CA GLY A 221 3.94 3.40 14.31
C GLY A 221 3.21 3.45 12.97
N GLY A 222 3.84 2.94 11.93
CA GLY A 222 3.18 2.68 10.65
C GLY A 222 3.00 3.95 9.82
N CYS A 223 3.78 4.99 10.12
CA CYS A 223 3.57 6.35 9.65
C CYS A 223 2.21 6.94 10.04
N SER A 224 1.49 6.34 10.99
CA SER A 224 0.14 6.75 11.39
C SER A 224 0.10 8.17 11.97
N THR A 225 1.19 8.59 12.60
CA THR A 225 1.36 9.95 13.14
C THR A 225 1.42 11.03 12.04
N PHE A 226 1.69 10.65 10.79
CA PHE A 226 1.59 11.52 9.62
C PHE A 226 0.29 11.28 8.84
N THR A 227 -0.05 10.02 8.56
CA THR A 227 -1.14 9.69 7.62
C THR A 227 -2.54 9.96 8.18
N PHE A 228 -2.80 9.69 9.46
CA PHE A 228 -4.12 9.99 10.03
C PHE A 228 -4.40 11.50 10.06
N PRO A 229 -3.51 12.37 10.57
CA PRO A 229 -3.74 13.81 10.53
C PRO A 229 -3.93 14.36 9.11
N TYR A 230 -3.22 13.79 8.13
CA TYR A 230 -3.35 14.14 6.72
C TYR A 230 -4.74 13.80 6.15
N LEU A 231 -5.35 12.68 6.56
CA LEU A 231 -6.64 12.21 6.03
C LEU A 231 -7.86 12.73 6.81
N ILE A 232 -7.82 12.68 8.15
CA ILE A 232 -8.99 12.94 9.01
C ILE A 232 -8.79 14.12 9.96
N GLY A 233 -7.70 14.88 9.80
CA GLY A 233 -7.40 16.05 10.59
C GLY A 233 -6.80 15.73 11.98
N LYS A 234 -6.14 16.75 12.55
CA LYS A 234 -5.37 16.61 13.80
C LYS A 234 -6.21 16.18 15.00
N ASN A 235 -7.38 16.79 15.21
CA ASN A 235 -8.14 16.58 16.45
C ASN A 235 -8.62 15.12 16.61
N ILE A 236 -9.18 14.56 15.54
CA ILE A 236 -9.66 13.18 15.52
C ILE A 236 -8.48 12.21 15.61
N SER A 237 -7.38 12.53 14.92
CA SER A 237 -6.16 11.73 14.97
C SER A 237 -5.52 11.73 16.35
N CYS A 238 -5.52 12.86 17.08
CA CYS A 238 -5.05 12.90 18.46
C CYS A 238 -5.92 11.99 19.35
N ASP A 239 -7.24 12.12 19.29
CA ASP A 239 -8.13 11.26 20.08
C ASP A 239 -7.96 9.76 19.74
N PHE A 240 -7.81 9.42 18.46
CA PHE A 240 -7.51 8.06 18.01
C PHE A 240 -6.15 7.55 18.50
N LEU A 241 -5.06 8.26 18.21
CA LEU A 241 -3.69 7.79 18.43
C LEU A 241 -3.21 7.93 19.89
N THR A 242 -3.67 8.96 20.61
CA THR A 242 -3.19 9.27 21.97
C THR A 242 -4.17 8.84 23.07
N ARG A 243 -5.47 8.75 22.79
CA ARG A 243 -6.47 8.24 23.75
C ARG A 243 -6.87 6.79 23.46
N GLY A 244 -6.40 6.21 22.35
CA GLY A 244 -6.66 4.82 22.00
C GLY A 244 -8.13 4.57 21.63
N ARG A 245 -8.82 5.61 21.12
CA ARG A 245 -10.22 5.49 20.73
C ARG A 245 -10.38 4.48 19.60
N THR A 246 -11.51 3.77 19.60
CA THR A 246 -11.92 2.93 18.46
C THR A 246 -12.68 3.77 17.42
N ILE A 247 -12.33 3.62 16.14
CA ILE A 247 -13.11 4.16 15.01
C ILE A 247 -13.82 2.98 14.34
N ASN A 248 -15.15 2.93 14.42
CA ASN A 248 -15.91 1.85 13.78
C ASN A 248 -16.03 2.06 12.25
N ALA A 249 -16.48 1.03 11.52
CA ALA A 249 -16.56 1.09 10.07
C ALA A 249 -17.41 2.25 9.52
N MET A 250 -18.57 2.54 10.13
CA MET A 250 -19.45 3.61 9.66
C MET A 250 -18.84 4.98 9.92
N GLU A 251 -18.33 5.20 11.13
CA GLU A 251 -17.62 6.43 11.46
C GLU A 251 -16.41 6.65 10.55
N GLY A 252 -15.58 5.63 10.33
CA GLY A 252 -14.43 5.74 9.44
C GLY A 252 -14.82 6.08 7.99
N LYS A 253 -16.02 5.68 7.53
CA LYS A 253 -16.58 6.10 6.25
C LYS A 253 -16.98 7.58 6.27
N ASP A 254 -17.66 8.02 7.32
CA ASP A 254 -18.11 9.41 7.47
C ASP A 254 -16.94 10.39 7.59
N LEU A 255 -15.82 9.93 8.17
CA LEU A 255 -14.55 10.67 8.24
C LEU A 255 -13.77 10.69 6.91
N GLY A 256 -14.20 9.94 5.88
CA GLY A 256 -13.47 9.82 4.62
C GLY A 256 -12.24 8.90 4.66
N LEU A 257 -12.05 8.16 5.75
CA LEU A 257 -10.96 7.18 5.89
C LEU A 257 -11.27 5.86 5.16
N ILE A 258 -12.56 5.50 5.02
CA ILE A 258 -13.02 4.26 4.38
C ILE A 258 -13.83 4.60 3.11
N ASN A 259 -13.56 3.93 2.00
CA ASN A 259 -14.32 4.12 0.76
C ASN A 259 -15.71 3.47 0.80
N SER A 260 -15.84 2.29 1.40
CA SER A 260 -17.10 1.54 1.42
C SER A 260 -17.22 0.62 2.63
N VAL A 261 -18.45 0.53 3.16
CA VAL A 261 -18.83 -0.38 4.24
C VAL A 261 -19.95 -1.27 3.75
N VAL A 262 -19.89 -2.57 4.08
CA VAL A 262 -20.89 -3.56 3.70
C VAL A 262 -21.25 -4.46 4.87
N LEU A 263 -22.48 -4.99 4.88
CA LEU A 263 -22.89 -5.97 5.87
C LEU A 263 -21.94 -7.18 5.85
N SER A 264 -21.54 -7.64 7.03
CA SER A 264 -20.60 -8.76 7.18
C SER A 264 -21.06 -10.02 6.42
N SER A 265 -22.37 -10.30 6.40
CA SER A 265 -22.96 -11.42 5.67
C SER A 265 -22.78 -11.34 4.14
N HIS A 266 -22.57 -10.14 3.59
CA HIS A 266 -22.42 -9.89 2.16
C HIS A 266 -20.97 -9.61 1.75
N PHE A 267 -20.03 -9.54 2.71
CA PHE A 267 -18.67 -9.06 2.50
C PHE A 267 -17.96 -9.80 1.36
N ASN A 268 -17.94 -11.13 1.40
CA ASN A 268 -17.25 -11.95 0.38
C ASN A 268 -17.85 -11.76 -1.03
N ASN A 269 -19.18 -11.64 -1.12
CA ASN A 269 -19.86 -11.45 -2.40
C ASN A 269 -19.55 -10.07 -2.98
N VAL A 270 -19.53 -9.02 -2.14
CA VAL A 270 -19.17 -7.67 -2.59
C VAL A 270 -17.68 -7.56 -2.93
N ALA A 271 -16.80 -8.19 -2.15
CA ALA A 271 -15.36 -8.26 -2.43
C ALA A 271 -15.08 -8.86 -3.82
N LYS A 272 -15.71 -9.99 -4.16
CA LYS A 272 -15.62 -10.61 -5.50
C LYS A 272 -16.11 -9.66 -6.61
N ARG A 273 -17.24 -8.98 -6.38
CA ARG A 273 -17.74 -7.98 -7.35
C ARG A 273 -16.77 -6.80 -7.52
N LYS A 274 -16.14 -6.33 -6.43
CA LYS A 274 -15.14 -5.26 -6.47
C LYS A 274 -13.88 -5.68 -7.22
N ILE A 275 -13.39 -6.90 -7.03
CA ILE A 275 -12.29 -7.48 -7.83
C ILE A 275 -12.61 -7.43 -9.33
N ASN A 276 -13.82 -7.86 -9.70
CA ASN A 276 -14.26 -7.83 -11.10
C ASN A 276 -14.38 -6.41 -11.65
N GLN A 277 -14.78 -5.43 -10.82
CA GLN A 277 -14.82 -4.02 -11.21
C GLN A 277 -13.42 -3.46 -11.46
N PHE A 278 -12.48 -3.66 -10.54
CA PHE A 278 -11.09 -3.22 -10.71
C PHE A 278 -10.41 -3.88 -11.90
N SER A 279 -10.70 -5.16 -12.17
CA SER A 279 -10.12 -5.90 -13.29
C SER A 279 -10.51 -5.35 -14.68
N LYS A 280 -11.55 -4.52 -14.76
CA LYS A 280 -12.00 -3.84 -16.00
C LYS A 280 -11.32 -2.50 -16.23
N ILE A 281 -10.64 -1.94 -15.24
CA ILE A 281 -9.95 -0.66 -15.36
C ILE A 281 -8.59 -0.91 -16.03
N ASP A 282 -8.15 0.03 -16.87
CA ASP A 282 -6.82 0.00 -17.46
C ASP A 282 -5.72 0.01 -16.36
N PRO A 283 -4.84 -1.01 -16.30
CA PRO A 283 -3.82 -1.12 -15.26
C PRO A 283 -2.82 0.04 -15.27
N VAL A 284 -2.51 0.59 -16.45
CA VAL A 284 -1.56 1.71 -16.56
C VAL A 284 -2.14 2.96 -15.89
N SER A 285 -3.40 3.26 -16.17
CA SER A 285 -4.14 4.39 -15.59
C SER A 285 -4.17 4.30 -14.07
N LEU A 286 -4.45 3.12 -13.52
CA LEU A 286 -4.45 2.88 -12.07
C LEU A 286 -3.09 3.19 -11.42
N VAL A 287 -2.00 2.67 -12.00
CA VAL A 287 -0.64 2.90 -11.49
C VAL A 287 -0.24 4.37 -11.59
N VAL A 288 -0.54 5.02 -12.72
CA VAL A 288 -0.20 6.45 -12.93
C VAL A 288 -0.94 7.34 -11.93
N ILE A 289 -2.25 7.13 -11.75
CA ILE A 289 -3.04 7.89 -10.78
C ILE A 289 -2.50 7.70 -9.36
N LYS A 290 -2.22 6.45 -8.96
CA LYS A 290 -1.61 6.16 -7.66
C LYS A 290 -0.29 6.89 -7.48
N LYS A 291 0.60 6.84 -8.49
CA LYS A 291 1.91 7.51 -8.44
C LYS A 291 1.75 9.02 -8.25
N LEU A 292 0.84 9.66 -8.98
CA LEU A 292 0.58 11.10 -8.84
C LEU A 292 0.14 11.46 -7.43
N PHE A 293 -0.75 10.68 -6.80
CA PHE A 293 -1.13 10.92 -5.41
C PHE A 293 0.00 10.62 -4.42
N ARG A 294 0.65 9.45 -4.54
CA ARG A 294 1.66 8.99 -3.58
C ARG A 294 2.91 9.85 -3.61
N ASN A 295 3.34 10.32 -4.78
CA ASN A 295 4.53 11.15 -4.93
C ASN A 295 4.45 12.45 -4.11
N ASN A 296 3.25 13.01 -3.92
CA ASN A 296 3.04 14.24 -3.16
C ASN A 296 3.41 14.10 -1.67
N ILE A 297 3.31 12.88 -1.12
CA ILE A 297 3.51 12.62 0.31
C ILE A 297 4.64 11.62 0.58
N ARG A 298 5.24 10.99 -0.45
CA ARG A 298 6.20 9.90 -0.26
C ARG A 298 7.44 10.33 0.53
N LYS A 299 7.94 11.54 0.31
CA LYS A 299 9.08 12.06 1.07
C LYS A 299 8.76 12.16 2.56
N ASP A 300 7.58 12.68 2.90
CA ASP A 300 7.14 12.82 4.30
C ASP A 300 6.89 11.45 4.95
N LEU A 301 6.40 10.47 4.19
CA LEU A 301 6.28 9.08 4.65
C LEU A 301 7.64 8.48 5.01
N TYR A 302 8.66 8.65 4.15
CA TYR A 302 10.01 8.18 4.47
C TYR A 302 10.60 8.89 5.68
N GLU A 303 10.40 10.20 5.79
CA GLU A 303 10.88 10.97 6.94
C GLU A 303 10.20 10.51 8.23
N CYS A 304 8.88 10.30 8.19
CA CYS A 304 8.11 9.74 9.30
C CYS A 304 8.63 8.36 9.72
N LEU A 305 8.77 7.44 8.76
CA LEU A 305 9.33 6.10 9.01
C LEU A 305 10.73 6.18 9.63
N ASN A 306 11.61 7.04 9.12
CA ASN A 306 12.96 7.19 9.66
C ASN A 306 12.94 7.70 11.12
N LYS A 307 12.07 8.65 11.44
CA LYS A 307 11.87 9.13 12.82
C LYS A 307 11.36 8.01 13.73
N GLU A 308 10.36 7.24 13.29
CA GLU A 308 9.84 6.07 14.02
C GLU A 308 10.95 5.03 14.29
N MET A 309 11.79 4.73 13.28
CA MET A 309 12.93 3.82 13.44
C MET A 309 13.98 4.35 14.42
N MET A 310 14.24 5.65 14.45
CA MET A 310 15.14 6.25 15.45
C MET A 310 14.56 6.13 16.86
N LEU A 311 13.26 6.39 17.02
CA LEU A 311 12.56 6.25 18.31
C LEU A 311 12.59 4.81 18.83
N TYR A 312 12.32 3.83 17.98
CA TYR A 312 12.46 2.42 18.37
C TYR A 312 13.86 2.07 18.86
N ASN A 313 14.91 2.58 18.19
CA ASN A 313 16.30 2.37 18.61
C ASN A 313 16.61 3.03 19.96
N LEU A 314 16.08 4.24 20.22
CA LEU A 314 16.23 4.92 21.51
C LEU A 314 15.53 4.14 22.64
N MET A 315 14.31 3.67 22.37
CA MET A 315 13.56 2.89 23.35
C MET A 315 14.24 1.55 23.70
N LYS A 316 14.94 0.95 22.74
CA LYS A 316 15.79 -0.22 22.98
C LYS A 316 16.90 0.08 23.96
N LYS A 317 17.64 1.19 23.75
CA LYS A 317 18.74 1.60 24.63
C LYS A 317 18.29 1.86 26.07
N ASN A 318 17.05 2.35 26.26
CA ASN A 318 16.52 2.73 27.56
C ASN A 318 15.72 1.60 28.28
N ASN A 319 15.82 0.34 27.85
CA ASN A 319 15.03 -0.80 28.39
C ASN A 319 13.50 -0.57 28.46
N THR A 320 12.98 0.38 27.68
CA THR A 320 11.55 0.72 27.67
C THR A 320 10.75 -0.36 26.94
N ILE A 321 11.38 -1.01 25.97
CA ILE A 321 10.80 -2.11 25.19
C ILE A 321 10.40 -3.29 26.09
N SER A 322 11.24 -3.67 27.05
CA SER A 322 10.93 -4.76 27.99
C SER A 322 9.67 -4.47 28.80
N ARG A 323 9.41 -3.20 29.15
CA ARG A 323 8.18 -2.78 29.82
C ARG A 323 6.96 -2.85 28.89
N GLN A 324 7.09 -2.42 27.64
CA GLN A 324 5.98 -2.44 26.68
C GLN A 324 5.59 -3.84 26.25
N LEU A 325 6.59 -4.69 25.99
CA LEU A 325 6.37 -6.09 25.72
C LEU A 325 5.58 -6.72 26.88
N MET A 326 5.92 -6.45 28.14
CA MET A 326 5.15 -6.93 29.31
C MET A 326 3.67 -6.49 29.32
N PHE A 327 3.32 -5.33 28.74
CA PHE A 327 1.92 -4.90 28.62
C PHE A 327 1.20 -5.56 27.44
N ALA A 328 1.91 -5.86 26.34
CA ALA A 328 1.33 -6.50 25.16
C ALA A 328 0.90 -7.97 25.38
N ASN A 329 1.38 -8.62 26.45
CA ASN A 329 1.02 -10.00 26.82
C ASN A 329 -0.11 -10.11 27.87
N LYS A 330 -0.69 -9.00 28.31
CA LYS A 330 -1.84 -8.98 29.24
C LYS A 330 -3.16 -8.83 28.49
#